data_AF-A0AAC9SZK7-F1
#
_entry.id   AF-A0AAC9SZK7-F1
#
_cell.length_a   1.000
_cell.length_b   1.000
_cell.length_c   1.000
_cell.angle_alpha   90.00
_cell.angle_beta   90.00
_cell.angle_gamma   90.00
#
_symmetry.space_group_name_H-M   'P 1'
#
loop_
_entity.id
_entity.type
_entity.pdbx_description
1 polymer ?
#
loop_
_entity_poly.entity_id
_entity_poly.type
_entity_poly.pdbx_seq_one_letter_code
_entity_poly.pdbx_strand_id
1 'polypeptide(L)'
;MNAAVFPPAGYKTEFPQFPLTLPVFTDGAPMRALPCTQLTVLLGPLRALPIETDVNINGDQLVDVDQSNNWHLDSGIPADEQTGEATYASDDLDRNHLVRRQDPVWGGAANNQAS
;
A
#
# COMPACT_ATOMS: atom_id res chain seq x y z
N MET A 1 -27.25 -1.29 15.30
CA MET A 1 -26.28 -0.70 14.36
C MET A 1 -25.01 -1.52 14.50
N ASN A 2 -24.75 -2.46 13.59
CA ASN A 2 -23.51 -3.25 13.65
C ASN A 2 -22.38 -2.38 13.10
N ALA A 3 -21.36 -2.13 13.93
CA ALA A 3 -20.10 -1.59 13.44
C ALA A 3 -19.56 -2.57 12.39
N ALA A 4 -19.28 -2.08 11.18
CA ALA A 4 -18.55 -2.86 10.20
C ALA A 4 -17.20 -3.22 10.84
N VAL A 5 -16.99 -4.51 11.14
CA VAL A 5 -15.69 -5.01 11.54
C VAL A 5 -14.86 -5.02 10.27
N PHE A 6 -14.06 -3.98 10.07
CA PHE A 6 -13.03 -4.01 9.04
C PHE A 6 -12.04 -5.12 9.41
N PRO A 7 -11.63 -5.98 8.46
CA PRO A 7 -10.53 -6.90 8.72
C PRO A 7 -9.29 -6.10 9.14
N PRO A 8 -8.40 -6.68 9.97
CA PRO A 8 -7.14 -6.02 10.29
C PRO A 8 -6.41 -5.67 8.98
N ALA A 9 -6.04 -4.39 8.86
CA ALA A 9 -5.26 -3.87 7.75
C ALA A 9 -3.82 -4.38 7.81
N GLY A 10 -3.14 -4.35 6.67
CA GLY A 10 -1.77 -4.81 6.49
C GLY A 10 -1.67 -6.15 5.76
N TYR A 11 -0.46 -6.44 5.32
CA TYR A 11 -0.01 -7.77 4.92
C TYR A 11 -0.12 -8.77 6.09
N LYS A 12 -0.56 -9.99 5.77
CA LYS A 12 -0.72 -11.11 6.68
C LYS A 12 0.28 -12.21 6.34
N THR A 13 1.19 -12.46 7.26
CA THR A 13 2.26 -13.48 7.17
C THR A 13 1.70 -14.88 6.97
N GLU A 14 0.54 -15.17 7.57
CA GLU A 14 -0.14 -16.46 7.56
C GLU A 14 -1.10 -16.65 6.39
N PHE A 15 -1.23 -15.67 5.49
CA PHE A 15 -2.12 -15.78 4.32
C PHE A 15 -1.68 -16.88 3.34
N PRO A 16 -0.39 -17.02 2.97
CA PRO A 16 0.05 -18.13 2.15
C PRO A 16 -0.01 -19.46 2.92
N GLN A 17 0.04 -20.58 2.20
CA GLN A 17 0.02 -21.93 2.79
C GLN A 17 1.12 -22.13 3.86
N PHE A 18 2.25 -21.44 3.71
CA PHE A 18 3.33 -21.42 4.69
C PHE A 18 3.57 -19.97 5.13
N PRO A 19 3.83 -19.72 6.44
CA PRO A 19 4.11 -18.38 6.91
C PRO A 19 5.29 -17.75 6.17
N LEU A 20 5.09 -16.55 5.61
CA LEU A 20 6.13 -15.81 4.90
C LEU A 20 6.40 -14.50 5.63
N THR A 21 7.50 -14.46 6.38
CA THR A 21 7.97 -13.24 7.04
C THR A 21 8.67 -12.34 6.04
N LEU A 22 8.46 -11.04 6.19
CA LEU A 22 9.06 -10.03 5.34
C LEU A 22 10.55 -9.85 5.63
N PRO A 23 11.34 -9.39 4.64
CA PRO A 23 12.71 -8.95 4.85
C PRO A 23 12.83 -7.96 6.00
N VAL A 24 13.93 -8.03 6.75
CA VAL A 24 14.27 -7.05 7.77
C VAL A 24 15.43 -6.21 7.28
N PHE A 25 15.23 -4.90 7.16
CA PHE A 25 16.32 -3.96 6.87
C PHE A 25 17.08 -3.64 8.17
N THR A 26 18.39 -3.83 8.14
CA THR A 26 19.26 -3.75 9.34
C THR A 26 20.20 -2.56 9.34
N ASP A 27 20.15 -1.70 8.33
CA ASP A 27 20.98 -0.50 8.21
C ASP A 27 20.58 0.63 9.18
N GLY A 28 19.49 0.44 9.93
CA GLY A 28 19.00 1.40 10.93
C GLY A 28 18.37 2.64 10.31
N ALA A 29 18.17 2.67 8.99
CA ALA A 29 17.45 3.76 8.35
C ALA A 29 16.02 3.84 8.90
N PRO A 30 15.50 5.04 9.18
CA PRO A 30 14.12 5.19 9.63
C PRO A 30 13.18 4.68 8.52
N MET A 31 12.19 3.89 8.92
CA MET A 31 11.15 3.39 8.04
C MET A 31 9.79 3.51 8.71
N ARG A 32 8.76 3.74 7.89
CA ARG A 32 7.37 3.86 8.34
C ARG A 32 6.55 2.76 7.68
N ALA A 33 5.98 1.87 8.48
CA ALA A 33 5.02 0.89 8.01
C ALA A 33 3.63 1.53 7.88
N LEU A 34 2.99 1.34 6.72
CA LEU A 34 1.68 1.86 6.37
C LEU A 34 0.77 0.67 6.07
N PRO A 35 0.05 0.14 7.07
CA PRO A 35 -0.89 -0.96 6.86
C PRO A 35 -2.15 -0.46 6.17
N CYS A 36 -2.41 -0.99 4.98
CA CYS A 36 -3.62 -0.74 4.17
C CYS A 36 -4.37 -2.06 3.98
N THR A 37 -5.57 -2.04 3.40
CA THR A 37 -6.29 -3.29 3.18
C THR A 37 -5.49 -4.25 2.28
N GLN A 38 -5.23 -5.47 2.76
CA GLN A 38 -4.49 -6.54 2.09
C GLN A 38 -3.01 -6.26 1.78
N LEU A 39 -2.48 -5.09 2.14
CA LEU A 39 -1.09 -4.74 1.86
C LEU A 39 -0.46 -3.89 2.96
N THR A 40 0.86 -3.93 3.06
CA THR A 40 1.65 -2.99 3.86
C THR A 40 2.66 -2.30 2.95
N VAL A 41 2.76 -0.97 3.02
CA VAL A 41 3.87 -0.23 2.38
C VAL A 41 4.91 0.10 3.44
N LEU A 42 6.19 -0.14 3.14
CA LEU A 42 7.30 0.34 3.95
C LEU A 42 7.90 1.59 3.29
N LEU A 43 7.57 2.74 3.85
CA LEU A 43 8.06 4.04 3.39
C LEU A 43 9.43 4.33 3.99
N GLY A 44 10.37 4.78 3.16
CA GLY A 44 11.65 5.35 3.58
C GLY A 44 11.55 6.88 3.62
N PRO A 45 11.34 7.52 4.78
CA PRO A 45 11.02 8.95 4.88
C PRO A 45 12.12 9.85 4.31
N LEU A 46 13.39 9.46 4.52
CA LEU A 46 14.54 10.19 3.99
C LEU A 46 14.63 10.20 2.46
N ARG A 47 14.06 9.18 1.80
CA ARG A 47 14.01 9.08 0.33
C ARG A 47 12.70 9.61 -0.23
N ALA A 48 11.73 9.93 0.63
CA ALA A 48 10.37 10.29 0.25
C ALA A 48 9.70 9.27 -0.70
N LEU A 49 10.08 7.99 -0.61
CA LEU A 49 9.68 6.92 -1.52
C LEU A 49 9.48 5.59 -0.80
N PRO A 50 8.54 4.74 -1.26
CA PRO A 50 8.40 3.38 -0.76
C PRO A 50 9.64 2.55 -1.09
N ILE A 51 10.09 1.77 -0.10
CA ILE A 51 11.23 0.85 -0.22
C ILE A 51 10.74 -0.56 -0.55
N GLU A 52 9.62 -0.94 0.06
CA GLU A 52 9.01 -2.27 -0.07
C GLU A 52 7.48 -2.15 -0.02
N THR A 53 6.80 -3.08 -0.67
CA THR A 53 5.35 -3.23 -0.53
C THR A 53 5.00 -4.70 -0.55
N ASP A 54 4.25 -5.11 0.47
CA ASP A 54 3.88 -6.49 0.71
C ASP A 54 2.39 -6.62 0.49
N VAL A 55 1.98 -7.55 -0.37
CA VAL A 55 0.57 -7.71 -0.75
C VAL A 55 0.14 -9.17 -0.63
N ASN A 56 -1.01 -9.39 -0.01
CA ASN A 56 -1.72 -10.65 -0.10
C ASN A 56 -2.66 -10.62 -1.31
N ILE A 57 -2.63 -11.65 -2.15
CA ILE A 57 -3.44 -11.72 -3.38
C ILE A 57 -4.31 -12.97 -3.31
N ASN A 58 -5.63 -12.78 -3.33
CA ASN A 58 -6.59 -13.88 -3.49
C ASN A 58 -7.27 -13.81 -4.86
N GLY A 59 -6.73 -14.58 -5.82
CA GLY A 59 -7.23 -14.62 -7.20
C GLY A 59 -8.70 -15.05 -7.32
N ASP A 60 -9.20 -15.88 -6.41
CA ASP A 60 -10.57 -16.39 -6.43
C ASP A 60 -11.60 -15.37 -5.92
N GLN A 61 -11.14 -14.26 -5.32
CA GLN A 61 -11.97 -13.24 -4.69
C GLN A 61 -11.72 -11.84 -5.25
N LEU A 62 -11.03 -11.72 -6.39
CA LEU A 62 -10.79 -10.43 -7.05
C LEU A 62 -12.11 -9.72 -7.34
N VAL A 63 -12.15 -8.43 -7.04
CA VAL A 63 -13.28 -7.56 -7.33
C VAL A 63 -12.84 -6.47 -8.26
N ASP A 64 -13.65 -6.20 -9.28
CA ASP A 64 -13.45 -5.03 -10.13
C ASP A 64 -14.03 -3.79 -9.46
N VAL A 65 -13.21 -2.76 -9.32
CA VAL A 65 -13.57 -1.49 -8.68
C VAL A 65 -13.14 -0.39 -9.62
N ASP A 66 -14.03 0.56 -9.91
CA ASP A 66 -13.68 1.74 -10.70
C ASP A 66 -12.53 2.50 -10.04
N GLN A 67 -11.42 2.61 -10.77
CA GLN A 67 -10.22 3.25 -10.26
C GLN A 67 -10.05 4.63 -10.90
N SER A 68 -9.97 5.65 -10.05
CA SER A 68 -9.59 6.99 -10.49
C SER A 68 -8.07 7.12 -10.55
N ASN A 69 -7.56 7.90 -11.50
CA ASN A 69 -6.12 8.22 -11.58
C ASN A 69 -5.77 9.49 -10.78
N ASN A 70 -6.33 9.61 -9.57
CA ASN A 70 -6.20 10.78 -8.71
C ASN A 70 -5.01 10.61 -7.76
N TRP A 71 -3.83 11.04 -8.21
CA TRP A 71 -2.61 11.07 -7.39
C TRP A 71 -2.67 12.22 -6.39
N HIS A 72 -2.43 11.92 -5.12
CA HIS A 72 -2.38 12.89 -4.04
C HIS A 72 -1.43 12.40 -2.96
N LEU A 73 -0.98 13.32 -2.10
CA LEU A 73 -0.21 12.95 -0.92
C LEU A 73 -1.13 12.26 0.11
N ASP A 74 -0.60 11.26 0.79
CA ASP A 74 -1.29 10.68 1.95
C ASP A 74 -1.24 11.70 3.10
N SER A 75 -2.42 12.11 3.58
CA SER A 75 -2.58 13.08 4.66
C SER A 75 -2.05 12.59 6.03
N GLY A 76 -1.90 11.27 6.21
CA GLY A 76 -1.36 10.65 7.42
C GLY A 76 0.16 10.71 7.50
N ILE A 77 0.84 11.20 6.46
CA ILE A 77 2.30 11.22 6.36
C ILE A 77 2.75 12.67 6.13
N PRO A 78 3.83 13.13 6.78
CA PRO A 78 4.39 14.46 6.50
C PRO A 78 4.70 14.65 5.01
N ALA A 79 4.41 15.85 4.49
CA ALA A 79 4.55 16.12 3.05
C ALA A 79 6.01 16.07 2.57
N ASP A 80 6.97 16.35 3.45
CA ASP A 80 8.41 16.25 3.21
C ASP A 80 8.95 14.82 3.26
N GLU A 81 8.15 13.87 3.76
CA GLU A 81 8.44 12.43 3.74
C GLU A 81 7.86 11.72 2.51
N GLN A 82 7.30 12.46 1.53
CA GLN A 82 6.60 11.90 0.38
C GLN A 82 6.93 12.63 -0.93
N THR A 83 6.97 11.88 -2.02
CA THR A 83 7.13 12.46 -3.36
C THR A 83 5.76 12.86 -3.92
N GLY A 84 5.57 14.17 -4.09
CA GLY A 84 4.34 14.75 -4.63
C GLY A 84 4.38 15.07 -6.13
N GLU A 85 3.29 15.65 -6.62
CA GLU A 85 3.10 16.04 -8.02
C GLU A 85 4.23 16.93 -8.56
N ALA A 86 4.76 17.84 -7.74
CA ALA A 86 5.82 18.77 -8.13
C ALA A 86 7.06 18.08 -8.72
N THR A 87 7.42 16.88 -8.22
CA THR A 87 8.55 16.10 -8.73
C THR A 87 8.31 15.57 -10.14
N TYR A 88 7.05 15.28 -10.48
CA TYR A 88 6.66 14.73 -11.79
C TYR A 88 6.21 15.81 -12.77
N ALA A 89 6.06 17.06 -12.33
CA ALA A 89 5.56 18.14 -13.17
C ALA A 89 6.58 18.61 -14.23
N SER A 90 7.87 18.33 -14.04
CA SER A 90 8.96 18.87 -14.86
C SER A 90 9.75 17.83 -15.66
N ASP A 91 9.48 16.53 -15.48
CA ASP A 91 10.24 15.45 -16.11
C ASP A 91 9.33 14.40 -16.76
N ASP A 92 9.85 13.69 -17.77
CA ASP A 92 9.25 12.53 -18.46
C ASP A 92 9.25 11.25 -17.57
N LEU A 93 8.97 11.44 -16.27
CA LEU A 93 8.99 10.38 -15.28
C LEU A 93 7.59 9.82 -15.06
N ASP A 94 7.45 8.52 -15.29
CA ASP A 94 6.23 7.80 -15.01
C ASP A 94 6.00 7.61 -13.50
N ARG A 95 4.74 7.76 -13.10
CA ARG A 95 4.26 7.38 -11.75
C ARG A 95 3.82 5.93 -11.76
N ASN A 96 4.79 5.04 -11.56
CA ASN A 96 4.53 3.61 -11.53
C ASN A 96 4.25 3.11 -10.11
N HIS A 97 3.28 2.20 -9.99
CA HIS A 97 2.97 1.51 -8.74
C HIS A 97 3.95 0.36 -8.50
N LEU A 98 4.32 0.12 -7.23
CA LEU A 98 5.09 -1.09 -6.86
C LEU A 98 4.24 -2.37 -6.92
N VAL A 99 2.94 -2.24 -6.69
CA VAL A 99 1.95 -3.33 -6.71
C VAL A 99 0.90 -3.02 -7.77
N ARG A 100 0.39 -4.01 -8.50
CA ARG A 100 -0.68 -3.72 -9.46
C ARG A 100 -1.91 -3.32 -8.68
N ARG A 101 -2.63 -2.33 -9.19
CA ARG A 101 -3.76 -1.74 -8.47
C ARG A 101 -4.90 -2.73 -8.18
N GLN A 102 -4.96 -3.87 -8.86
CA GLN A 102 -5.94 -4.93 -8.64
C GLN A 102 -5.49 -5.99 -7.61
N ASP A 103 -4.18 -6.13 -7.38
CA ASP A 103 -3.61 -7.18 -6.52
C ASP A 103 -4.20 -7.17 -5.08
N PRO A 104 -4.41 -6.00 -4.43
CA PRO A 104 -5.01 -5.96 -3.09
C PRO A 104 -6.54 -5.89 -3.09
N VAL A 105 -7.19 -5.85 -4.26
CA VAL A 105 -8.62 -5.57 -4.39
C VAL A 105 -9.40 -6.88 -4.45
N TRP A 106 -9.64 -7.47 -3.28
CA TRP A 106 -10.38 -8.72 -3.16
C TRP A 106 -11.12 -8.86 -1.83
N GLY A 107 -12.16 -9.69 -1.83
CA GLY A 107 -13.10 -9.83 -0.71
C GLY A 107 -14.28 -8.88 -0.82
N GLY A 108 -15.00 -8.64 0.29
CA GLY A 108 -16.21 -7.80 0.27
C GLY A 108 -15.89 -6.34 -0.03
N ALA A 109 -16.79 -5.64 -0.75
CA ALA A 109 -16.60 -4.23 -1.16
C ALA A 109 -16.31 -3.26 0.00
N ALA A 110 -16.72 -3.59 1.23
CA ALA A 110 -16.41 -2.82 2.44
C ALA A 110 -14.92 -2.83 2.83
N ASN A 111 -14.12 -3.76 2.28
CA ASN A 111 -12.69 -3.86 2.56
C ASN A 111 -11.86 -2.92 1.68
N ASN A 112 -12.38 -2.49 0.54
CA ASN A 112 -11.60 -1.81 -0.52
C ASN A 112 -11.81 -0.30 -0.50
N GLN A 113 -11.69 0.34 0.67
CA GLN A 113 -11.60 1.80 0.74
C GLN A 113 -10.15 2.19 0.46
N ALA A 114 -9.94 2.92 -0.65
CA ALA A 114 -8.66 3.49 -1.00
C ALA A 114 -8.21 4.47 0.08
N SER A 115 -6.97 4.29 0.57
CA SER A 115 -6.23 5.35 1.25
C SER A 115 -5.90 6.48 0.27
#